data_AF-A0A954WHV6-F1
#
_entry.id   AF-A0A954WHV6-F1
#
_cell.length_a   1.000
_cell.length_b   1.000
_cell.length_c   1.000
_cell.angle_alpha   90.00
_cell.angle_beta   90.00
_cell.angle_gamma   90.00
#
_symmetry.space_group_name_H-M   'P 1'
#
loop_
_entity.id
_entity.type
_entity.pdbx_description
1 polymer ?
#
loop_
_entity_poly.entity_id
_entity_poly.type
_entity_poly.pdbx_seq_one_letter_code
_entity_poly.pdbx_strand_id
1 'polypeptide(L)'
;MVNSERLLERFLRYVQVDTTADENSSDYPSSPGQRTLGAMIADELRGLRLENVEHDANGLVWATVPGNVEAAPTVAFNAHLDTSPETSGTNVRPQVIRDYGG
;
A
#
# COMPACT_ATOMS: atom_id res chain seq x y z
N MET A 1 -7.37 20.57 2.03
CA MET A 1 -8.25 19.73 2.86
C MET A 1 -8.13 18.30 2.34
N VAL A 2 -8.02 17.31 3.22
CA VAL A 2 -7.91 15.90 2.82
C VAL A 2 -9.29 15.39 2.36
N ASN A 3 -9.35 14.66 1.24
CA ASN A 3 -10.58 14.03 0.77
C ASN A 3 -10.74 12.66 1.46
N SER A 4 -11.54 12.61 2.52
CA SER A 4 -11.76 11.42 3.34
C SER A 4 -12.47 10.29 2.59
N GLU A 5 -13.37 10.61 1.66
CA GLU A 5 -14.09 9.60 0.87
C GLU A 5 -13.13 8.83 -0.04
N ARG A 6 -12.27 9.56 -0.76
CA ARG A 6 -11.23 8.95 -1.62
C ARG A 6 -10.22 8.13 -0.82
N LEU A 7 -9.85 8.60 0.38
CA LEU A 7 -8.95 7.85 1.26
C LEU A 7 -9.59 6.54 1.73
N LEU A 8 -10.85 6.61 2.18
CA LEU A 8 -11.59 5.45 2.62
C LEU A 8 -11.74 4.43 1.48
N GLU A 9 -12.10 4.88 0.27
CA GLU A 9 -12.22 4.01 -0.91
C GLU A 9 -10.90 3.25 -1.20
N ARG A 10 -9.76 3.96 -1.19
CA ARG A 10 -8.45 3.32 -1.40
C ARG A 10 -8.11 2.34 -0.30
N PHE A 11 -8.30 2.72 0.96
CA PHE A 11 -8.06 1.84 2.10
C PHE A 11 -8.90 0.56 2.02
N LEU A 12 -10.20 0.68 1.74
CA LEU A 12 -11.11 -0.47 1.62
C LEU A 12 -10.75 -1.39 0.44
N ARG A 13 -10.19 -0.86 -0.65
CA ARG A 13 -9.66 -1.67 -1.75
C ARG A 13 -8.41 -2.44 -1.34
N TYR A 14 -7.49 -1.83 -0.60
CA TYR A 14 -6.24 -2.48 -0.21
C TYR A 14 -6.45 -3.58 0.83
N VAL A 15 -7.30 -3.36 1.84
CA VAL A 15 -7.56 -4.36 2.91
C VAL A 15 -8.22 -5.64 2.40
N GLN A 16 -8.77 -5.64 1.18
CA GLN A 16 -9.35 -6.83 0.55
C GLN A 16 -8.31 -7.67 -0.21
N VAL A 17 -7.09 -7.18 -0.36
CA VAL A 17 -5.97 -7.94 -0.92
C VAL A 17 -5.32 -8.70 0.22
N ASP A 18 -5.29 -10.03 0.11
CA ASP A 18 -4.61 -10.86 1.12
C ASP A 18 -3.10 -10.72 0.97
N THR A 19 -2.47 -9.89 1.80
CA THR A 19 -1.03 -9.65 1.81
C THR A 19 -0.33 -10.30 3.01
N THR A 20 -1.00 -11.22 3.69
CA THR A 20 -0.48 -11.89 4.90
C THR A 20 0.91 -12.44 4.64
N ALA A 21 1.87 -12.16 5.52
CA ALA A 21 3.21 -12.70 5.42
C ALA A 21 3.20 -14.23 5.68
N ASP A 22 4.04 -14.96 4.96
CA ASP A 22 4.25 -16.40 5.18
C ASP A 22 5.65 -16.64 5.76
N GLU A 23 5.72 -17.01 7.03
CA GLU A 23 6.97 -17.29 7.75
C GLU A 23 7.68 -18.58 7.27
N ASN A 24 6.96 -19.46 6.56
CA ASN A 24 7.51 -20.70 6.03
C ASN A 24 7.98 -20.57 4.58
N SER A 25 7.78 -19.41 3.97
CA SER A 25 8.16 -19.15 2.58
C SER A 25 9.67 -19.02 2.42
N SER A 26 10.22 -19.62 1.36
CA SER A 26 11.60 -19.40 0.92
C SER A 26 11.73 -18.26 -0.09
N ASP A 27 10.62 -17.65 -0.49
CA ASP A 27 10.56 -16.59 -1.50
C ASP A 27 10.49 -15.20 -0.86
N TYR A 28 10.86 -14.18 -1.62
CA TYR A 28 10.69 -12.77 -1.23
C TYR A 28 10.03 -11.97 -2.37
N PRO A 29 8.97 -11.17 -2.11
CA PRO A 29 8.18 -11.14 -0.87
C PRO A 29 7.55 -12.50 -0.55
N SER A 30 7.21 -12.74 0.71
CA SER A 30 6.86 -14.08 1.20
C SER A 30 5.52 -14.61 0.71
N SER A 31 4.60 -13.71 0.30
CA SER A 31 3.31 -14.10 -0.28
C SER A 31 3.00 -13.36 -1.60
N PRO A 32 2.28 -14.00 -2.55
CA PRO A 32 1.96 -13.39 -3.84
C PRO A 32 1.11 -12.11 -3.75
N GLY A 33 0.30 -12.00 -2.69
CA GLY A 33 -0.55 -10.83 -2.49
C GLY A 33 0.24 -9.55 -2.22
N GLN A 34 1.41 -9.64 -1.59
CA GLN A 34 2.30 -8.49 -1.39
C GLN A 34 2.71 -7.87 -2.74
N ARG A 35 3.05 -8.70 -3.74
CA ARG A 35 3.32 -8.25 -5.12
C ARG A 35 2.06 -7.71 -5.80
N THR A 36 0.90 -8.29 -5.53
CA THR A 36 -0.38 -7.84 -6.10
C THR A 36 -0.73 -6.43 -5.62
N LEU A 37 -0.65 -6.18 -4.30
CA LEU A 37 -0.86 -4.85 -3.74
C LEU A 37 0.21 -3.86 -4.21
N GLY A 38 1.48 -4.29 -4.27
CA GLY A 38 2.58 -3.46 -4.80
C GLY A 38 2.33 -2.99 -6.24
N ALA A 39 1.85 -3.88 -7.11
CA ALA A 39 1.49 -3.53 -8.49
C ALA A 39 0.32 -2.52 -8.55
N MET A 40 -0.73 -2.72 -7.74
CA MET A 40 -1.84 -1.76 -7.65
C MET A 40 -1.37 -0.37 -7.23
N ILE A 41 -0.50 -0.28 -6.21
CA ILE A 41 0.05 0.98 -5.75
C ILE A 41 0.92 1.63 -6.83
N ALA A 42 1.79 0.87 -7.50
CA ALA A 42 2.62 1.39 -8.58
C ALA A 42 1.77 1.99 -9.72
N ASP A 43 0.70 1.32 -10.12
CA ASP A 43 -0.20 1.83 -11.16
C ASP A 43 -0.94 3.10 -10.70
N GLU A 44 -1.35 3.18 -9.43
CA GLU A 44 -1.94 4.39 -8.88
C GLU A 44 -0.95 5.55 -8.81
N LEU A 45 0.31 5.31 -8.45
CA LEU A 45 1.38 6.32 -8.43
C LEU A 45 1.69 6.82 -9.85
N ARG A 46 1.68 5.93 -10.86
CA ARG A 46 1.77 6.32 -12.29
C ARG A 46 0.56 7.15 -12.72
N GLY A 47 -0.65 6.77 -12.32
CA GLY A 47 -1.87 7.52 -12.59
C GLY A 47 -1.88 8.92 -11.97
N LEU A 48 -1.19 9.09 -10.84
CA LEU A 48 -0.93 10.38 -10.20
C LEU A 48 0.23 11.17 -10.82
N ARG A 49 0.92 10.61 -11.82
CA ARG A 49 2.05 11.21 -12.54
C ARG A 49 3.25 11.51 -11.65
N LEU A 50 3.53 10.65 -10.67
CA LEU A 50 4.79 10.71 -9.93
C LEU A 50 5.96 10.25 -10.82
N GLU A 51 7.16 10.67 -10.46
CA GLU A 51 8.39 10.31 -11.18
C GLU A 51 9.03 9.04 -10.60
N ASN A 52 9.87 8.39 -11.40
CA ASN A 52 10.65 7.22 -10.99
C ASN A 52 9.79 6.12 -10.33
N VAL A 53 8.61 5.85 -10.90
CA VAL A 53 7.69 4.84 -10.35
C VAL A 53 8.16 3.44 -10.71
N GLU A 54 8.64 2.71 -9.71
CA GLU A 54 9.19 1.37 -9.85
C GLU A 54 8.46 0.38 -8.93
N HIS A 55 8.32 -0.85 -9.40
CA HIS A 55 7.97 -2.01 -8.57
C HIS A 55 9.00 -3.08 -8.92
N ASP A 56 9.97 -3.27 -8.03
CA ASP A 56 11.18 -4.03 -8.35
C ASP A 56 10.99 -5.54 -8.19
N ALA A 57 12.04 -6.31 -8.51
CA ALA A 57 12.04 -7.76 -8.39
C ALA A 57 11.83 -8.24 -6.95
N ASN A 58 12.16 -7.42 -5.94
CA ASN A 58 11.98 -7.71 -4.53
C ASN A 58 10.60 -7.26 -4.01
N GLY A 59 9.74 -6.71 -4.86
CA GLY A 59 8.41 -6.26 -4.46
C GLY A 59 8.39 -4.90 -3.74
N LEU A 60 9.49 -4.15 -3.79
CA LEU A 60 9.53 -2.78 -3.27
C LEU A 60 8.92 -1.83 -4.28
N VAL A 61 8.08 -0.91 -3.80
CA VAL A 61 7.47 0.14 -4.62
C VAL A 61 8.12 1.47 -4.29
N TRP A 62 8.65 2.13 -5.32
CA TRP A 62 9.29 3.44 -5.21
C TRP A 62 8.57 4.45 -6.10
N ALA A 63 8.52 5.70 -5.65
CA ALA A 63 8.09 6.83 -6.45
C ALA A 63 8.64 8.12 -5.85
N THR A 64 8.81 9.14 -6.69
CA THR A 64 9.29 10.46 -6.30
C THR A 64 8.20 11.50 -6.54
N VAL A 65 7.94 12.31 -5.53
CA VAL A 65 7.22 13.58 -5.68
C VAL A 65 8.29 14.67 -5.87
N PRO A 66 8.34 15.39 -7.01
CA PRO A 66 9.32 16.44 -7.22
C PRO A 66 9.21 17.53 -6.15
N GLY A 67 10.36 17.96 -5.63
CA GLY A 67 10.43 19.10 -4.71
C GLY A 67 10.00 20.39 -5.40
N ASN A 68 9.38 21.29 -4.65
CA ASN A 68 8.96 22.61 -5.12
C ASN A 68 9.71 23.77 -4.43
N VAL A 69 10.71 23.45 -3.61
CA VAL A 69 11.58 24.41 -2.92
C VAL A 69 13.04 24.02 -3.18
N GLU A 70 13.82 24.96 -3.69
CA GLU A 70 15.23 24.76 -3.98
C GLU A 70 16.02 24.48 -2.69
N ALA A 71 16.98 23.55 -2.75
CA ALA A 71 17.84 23.14 -1.64
C ALA A 71 17.12 22.63 -0.37
N ALA A 72 15.82 22.33 -0.44
CA ALA A 72 15.12 21.64 0.63
C ALA A 72 15.63 20.19 0.75
N PRO A 73 15.73 19.63 1.98
CA PRO A 73 16.15 18.25 2.17
C PRO A 73 15.09 17.27 1.66
N THR A 74 15.53 16.16 1.08
CA THR A 74 14.67 15.04 0.72
C THR A 74 14.13 14.35 1.97
N VAL A 75 12.82 14.06 1.98
CA VAL A 75 12.16 13.28 3.03
C VAL A 75 11.58 12.01 2.41
N ALA A 76 11.69 10.88 3.11
CA ALA A 76 11.08 9.62 2.73
C ALA A 76 9.87 9.32 3.62
N PHE A 77 8.77 8.90 3.00
CA PHE A 77 7.64 8.27 3.68
C PHE A 77 7.62 6.80 3.30
N ASN A 78 7.55 5.93 4.30
CA ASN A 78 7.58 4.49 4.10
C ASN A 78 6.39 3.81 4.81
N ALA A 79 5.93 2.73 4.20
CA ALA A 79 4.94 1.80 4.74
C ALA A 79 5.30 0.39 4.26
N HIS A 80 4.81 -0.63 4.94
CA HIS A 80 4.95 -2.02 4.54
C HIS A 80 3.65 -2.52 3.88
N LEU A 81 3.73 -3.56 3.05
CA LEU A 81 2.60 -4.08 2.26
C LEU A 81 1.87 -5.24 2.95
N ASP A 82 2.55 -5.95 3.82
CA ASP A 82 2.12 -7.20 4.44
C ASP A 82 1.27 -6.99 5.69
N THR A 83 0.44 -7.99 5.98
CA THR A 83 -0.29 -8.10 7.26
C THR A 83 0.30 -9.22 8.10
N SER A 84 0.12 -9.12 9.43
CA SER A 84 0.65 -10.10 10.39
C SER A 84 0.11 -11.52 10.12
N PRO A 85 0.94 -12.57 10.23
CA PRO A 85 0.49 -13.96 10.14
C PRO A 85 -0.39 -14.39 11.32
N GLU A 86 -0.45 -13.61 12.41
CA GLU A 86 -1.25 -13.92 13.60
C GLU A 86 -2.77 -13.88 13.33
N THR A 87 -3.21 -13.25 12.25
CA THR A 87 -4.61 -13.23 11.84
C THR A 87 -4.70 -13.23 10.32
N SER A 88 -5.60 -14.05 9.77
CA SER A 88 -5.79 -14.17 8.32
C SER A 88 -6.23 -12.85 7.69
N GLY A 89 -5.50 -12.39 6.68
CA GLY A 89 -5.91 -11.33 5.74
C GLY A 89 -6.78 -11.83 4.60
N THR A 90 -7.18 -13.11 4.60
CA THR A 90 -7.95 -13.72 3.52
C THR A 90 -9.42 -13.32 3.60
N ASN A 91 -10.01 -12.91 2.47
CA ASN A 91 -11.44 -12.60 2.35
C ASN A 91 -11.96 -11.58 3.39
N VAL A 92 -11.15 -10.58 3.73
CA VAL A 92 -11.54 -9.49 4.63
C VAL A 92 -12.81 -8.80 4.09
N ARG A 93 -13.81 -8.64 4.96
CA ARG A 93 -15.08 -7.96 4.68
C ARG A 93 -15.19 -6.72 5.56
N PRO A 94 -14.61 -5.58 5.14
CA PRO A 94 -14.57 -4.40 5.98
C PRO A 94 -15.99 -3.85 6.21
N GLN A 95 -16.26 -3.43 7.44
CA GLN A 95 -17.51 -2.76 7.81
C GLN A 95 -17.21 -1.30 8.13
N VAL A 96 -17.94 -0.39 7.49
CA VAL A 96 -17.83 1.05 7.76
C VAL A 96 -19.04 1.47 8.59
N ILE A 97 -18.84 1.65 9.88
CA ILE A 97 -19.87 2.11 10.80
C ILE A 97 -19.64 3.61 11.04
N ARG A 98 -20.58 4.43 10.58
CA ARG A 98 -20.55 5.88 10.82
C ARG A 98 -21.23 6.19 12.13
N ASP A 99 -20.75 7.22 12.83
CA ASP A 99 -21.34 7.71 14.09
C ASP A 99 -21.56 6.60 15.12
N TYR A 100 -20.57 5.70 15.27
CA TYR A 100 -20.64 4.56 16.19
C TYR A 100 -20.82 5.03 17.64
N GLY A 101 -21.98 4.70 18.23
CA GLY A 101 -22.38 5.12 19.57
C GLY A 101 -22.06 4.13 20.71
N GLY A 102 -21.44 2.98 20.39
CA GLY A 102 -21.30 1.84 21.29
C GLY A 102 -22.37 0.77 21.12
#